data_AF-A0A258DS71-F1
#
_entry.id   AF-A0A258DS71-F1
#
_cell.length_a   1.000
_cell.length_b   1.000
_cell.length_c   1.000
_cell.angle_alpha   90.00
_cell.angle_beta   90.00
_cell.angle_gamma   90.00
#
_symmetry.space_group_name_H-M   'P 1'
#
loop_
_entity.id
_entity.type
_entity.pdbx_description
1 polymer ?
#
loop_
_entity_poly.entity_id
_entity_poly.type
_entity_poly.pdbx_seq_one_letter_code
_entity_poly.pdbx_strand_id
1 'polypeptide(L)'
;WQSGVTKAGVAALKAKLPKAHINTGWTAEDDAKPSAVVAAAPPAAAPAAAPAAAKPAAPAAAPAAAPAAGGKLDPAIAAKAVLYKDVVASIMSAKCTACHGVEKKKGKLQLHDYAAILKGGSDGATTVIAKNIKDSLMLVRANLPKDDDDHMPPSDEPQLTKEEIAVLKWWIETGASETATVASLKAPADVEGALAVLLAKGLPKTEAVAKVTKPKAKPLTDAEKKQVADISAKMQALNASLMPLAQDTEQLRLGVINAADKFGDKELALLAPIATQILWVDLSRSQVTDAAVETLAKMTNLERLHLENTKITDAGIAKLGALPNRRSFKHHSDNPLQLDVLVVDEASMVDLEMMAALLSALPAKAQLILLGDKDQLSSVEAGSVLGDLCRRA
;
A
#
# COMPACT_ATOMS: atom_id res chain seq x y z
N TRP A 1 25.01 13.90 9.99
CA TRP A 1 25.93 13.69 11.15
C TRP A 1 25.19 12.90 12.24
N GLN A 2 25.90 12.11 13.05
CA GLN A 2 25.50 10.71 13.31
C GLN A 2 24.31 10.47 14.27
N SER A 3 23.24 9.85 13.76
CA SER A 3 22.47 8.86 14.51
C SER A 3 23.25 7.54 14.62
N GLY A 4 23.08 6.78 15.70
CA GLY A 4 23.63 5.41 15.81
C GLY A 4 22.97 4.37 14.91
N VAL A 5 21.85 4.74 14.26
CA VAL A 5 21.06 3.92 13.34
C VAL A 5 21.72 3.89 11.96
N THR A 6 21.91 2.71 11.36
CA THR A 6 22.43 2.59 9.99
C THR A 6 21.33 2.62 8.93
N LYS A 7 21.71 2.79 7.65
CA LYS A 7 20.81 2.63 6.49
C LYS A 7 20.13 1.26 6.47
N ALA A 8 20.85 0.19 6.81
CA ALA A 8 20.30 -1.16 6.94
C ALA A 8 19.29 -1.27 8.09
N GLY A 9 19.58 -0.65 9.24
CA GLY A 9 18.63 -0.54 10.36
C GLY A 9 17.32 0.14 9.95
N VAL A 10 17.39 1.31 9.31
CA VAL A 10 16.17 2.02 8.85
C VAL A 10 15.39 1.19 7.83
N ALA A 11 16.07 0.50 6.90
CA ALA A 11 15.41 -0.36 5.91
C ALA A 11 14.68 -1.53 6.59
N ALA A 12 15.32 -2.21 7.55
CA ALA A 12 14.71 -3.27 8.35
C ALA A 12 13.51 -2.77 9.17
N LEU A 13 13.54 -1.53 9.69
CA LEU A 13 12.42 -0.95 10.40
C LEU A 13 11.25 -0.60 9.46
N LYS A 14 11.51 0.01 8.30
CA LYS A 14 10.47 0.32 7.29
C LYS A 14 9.82 -0.95 6.73
N ALA A 15 10.58 -2.04 6.56
CA ALA A 15 10.04 -3.33 6.14
C ALA A 15 9.07 -3.94 7.19
N LYS A 16 9.36 -3.75 8.49
CA LYS A 16 8.56 -4.33 9.59
C LYS A 16 7.46 -3.42 10.14
N LEU A 17 7.52 -2.11 9.88
CA LEU A 17 6.46 -1.13 10.16
C LEU A 17 6.02 -0.41 8.86
N PRO A 18 5.48 -1.12 7.85
CA PRO A 18 5.26 -0.56 6.50
C PRO A 18 4.20 0.55 6.40
N LYS A 19 3.42 0.79 7.47
CA LYS A 19 2.49 1.94 7.59
C LYS A 19 3.07 3.11 8.38
N ALA A 20 4.21 2.93 9.04
CA ALA A 20 4.90 3.98 9.75
C ALA A 20 5.66 4.87 8.77
N HIS A 21 5.40 6.17 8.84
CA HIS A 21 6.37 7.15 8.35
C HIS A 21 7.56 7.14 9.30
N ILE A 22 8.78 7.11 8.77
CA ILE A 22 10.04 7.02 9.54
C ILE A 22 11.06 7.93 8.85
N ASN A 23 11.57 8.95 9.54
CA ASN A 23 12.30 10.14 9.05
C ASN A 23 13.08 10.02 7.71
N THR A 24 14.42 10.09 7.72
CA THR A 24 15.37 9.78 8.81
C THR A 24 16.08 10.98 9.44
N GLY A 25 15.81 12.20 8.97
CA GLY A 25 16.64 13.37 9.25
C GLY A 25 17.92 13.46 8.40
N TRP A 26 18.19 12.50 7.50
CA TRP A 26 19.29 12.61 6.52
C TRP A 26 18.95 13.60 5.40
N THR A 27 19.92 14.41 5.00
CA THR A 27 19.88 15.23 3.79
C THR A 27 20.73 14.57 2.69
N ALA A 28 20.54 14.98 1.43
CA ALA A 28 21.35 14.52 0.30
C ALA A 28 22.86 14.83 0.43
N GLU A 29 23.26 15.66 1.41
CA GLU A 29 24.66 15.99 1.71
C GLU A 29 25.31 15.00 2.69
N ASP A 30 24.52 14.31 3.53
CA ASP A 30 25.01 13.19 4.36
C ASP A 30 25.28 11.94 3.50
N ASP A 31 24.68 11.84 2.30
CA ASP A 31 24.95 10.77 1.32
C ASP A 31 26.33 10.91 0.62
N ALA A 32 26.94 12.10 0.64
CA ALA A 32 28.13 12.42 -0.14
C ALA A 32 29.47 12.15 0.59
N LYS A 33 29.46 11.67 1.85
CA LYS A 33 30.69 11.40 2.62
C LYS A 33 31.11 9.94 2.48
N PRO A 34 32.33 9.64 1.98
CA PRO A 34 32.78 8.27 1.79
C PRO A 34 33.04 7.57 3.13
N SER A 35 32.50 6.35 3.26
CA SER A 35 32.81 5.44 4.37
C SER A 35 34.26 4.99 4.31
N ALA A 36 34.97 5.03 5.44
CA ALA A 36 36.34 4.52 5.53
C ALA A 36 36.37 2.99 5.37
N VAL A 37 37.23 2.50 4.47
CA VAL A 37 37.38 1.08 4.17
C VAL A 37 38.15 0.36 5.28
N VAL A 38 37.63 -0.77 5.75
CA VAL A 38 38.36 -1.73 6.60
C VAL A 38 38.60 -3.00 5.80
N ALA A 39 39.84 -3.51 5.80
CA ALA A 39 40.29 -4.55 4.88
C ALA A 39 39.68 -5.94 5.15
N ALA A 40 39.51 -6.72 4.07
CA ALA A 40 38.93 -8.05 4.10
C ALA A 40 39.90 -9.15 4.62
N ALA A 41 39.33 -10.21 5.21
CA ALA A 41 40.04 -11.44 5.56
C ALA A 41 40.01 -12.46 4.39
N PRO A 42 41.01 -13.36 4.26
CA PRO A 42 41.11 -14.29 3.14
C PRO A 42 40.12 -15.46 3.19
N PRO A 43 39.78 -16.09 2.04
CA PRO A 43 38.70 -17.07 1.93
C PRO A 43 39.08 -18.49 2.36
N ALA A 44 38.08 -19.24 2.84
CA ALA A 44 38.17 -20.69 3.06
C ALA A 44 37.72 -21.49 1.82
N ALA A 45 38.29 -22.68 1.64
CA ALA A 45 38.16 -23.46 0.40
C ALA A 45 36.80 -24.16 0.21
N ALA A 46 36.43 -24.37 -1.07
CA ALA A 46 35.19 -25.03 -1.47
C ALA A 46 35.29 -26.57 -1.52
N PRO A 47 34.19 -27.31 -1.27
CA PRO A 47 34.05 -28.72 -1.60
C PRO A 47 33.39 -28.96 -2.97
N ALA A 48 33.54 -30.19 -3.48
CA ALA A 48 33.40 -30.57 -4.89
C ALA A 48 31.95 -30.66 -5.45
N ALA A 49 31.87 -30.65 -6.78
CA ALA A 49 30.65 -30.79 -7.57
C ALA A 49 30.13 -32.24 -7.70
N ALA A 50 28.84 -32.38 -8.00
CA ALA A 50 28.18 -33.62 -8.41
C ALA A 50 27.59 -33.48 -9.83
N PRO A 51 27.43 -34.58 -10.60
CA PRO A 51 27.38 -34.52 -12.07
C PRO A 51 26.00 -34.22 -12.68
N ALA A 52 26.02 -33.76 -13.93
CA ALA A 52 24.85 -33.37 -14.70
C ALA A 52 23.99 -34.55 -15.19
N ALA A 53 22.67 -34.30 -15.31
CA ALA A 53 21.72 -35.15 -16.02
C ALA A 53 21.05 -34.38 -17.18
N ALA A 54 20.65 -35.09 -18.23
CA ALA A 54 20.43 -34.52 -19.56
C ALA A 54 19.11 -33.75 -19.76
N LYS A 55 19.15 -32.83 -20.73
CA LYS A 55 18.06 -31.94 -21.17
C LYS A 55 17.25 -32.54 -22.32
N PRO A 56 15.91 -32.62 -22.22
CA PRO A 56 15.02 -32.78 -23.39
C PRO A 56 14.76 -31.42 -24.09
N ALA A 57 14.52 -31.46 -25.40
CA ALA A 57 14.35 -30.28 -26.24
C ALA A 57 12.97 -29.61 -26.12
N ALA A 58 12.92 -28.31 -26.40
CA ALA A 58 11.68 -27.53 -26.46
C ALA A 58 11.01 -27.60 -27.86
N PRO A 59 9.67 -27.67 -27.96
CA PRO A 59 8.94 -27.29 -29.16
C PRO A 59 8.84 -25.76 -29.28
N ALA A 60 8.86 -25.25 -30.52
CA ALA A 60 8.84 -23.82 -30.81
C ALA A 60 7.49 -23.14 -30.49
N ALA A 61 7.55 -21.85 -30.16
CA ALA A 61 6.35 -21.02 -29.97
C ALA A 61 5.68 -20.68 -31.31
N ALA A 62 4.37 -20.88 -31.39
CA ALA A 62 3.51 -20.27 -32.41
C ALA A 62 2.98 -18.92 -31.92
N PRO A 63 2.80 -17.91 -32.79
CA PRO A 63 2.38 -16.57 -32.38
C PRO A 63 0.94 -16.55 -31.88
N ALA A 64 0.71 -15.92 -30.73
CA ALA A 64 -0.61 -15.76 -30.15
C ALA A 64 -1.45 -14.76 -30.97
N ALA A 65 -2.53 -15.26 -31.59
CA ALA A 65 -3.53 -14.42 -32.23
C ALA A 65 -4.35 -13.64 -31.19
N ALA A 66 -4.76 -12.40 -31.54
CA ALA A 66 -5.65 -11.61 -30.70
C ALA A 66 -7.06 -12.27 -30.62
N PRO A 67 -7.68 -12.35 -29.42
CA PRO A 67 -9.04 -12.90 -29.30
C PRO A 67 -10.10 -11.91 -29.77
N ALA A 68 -11.11 -12.43 -30.47
CA ALA A 68 -12.21 -11.64 -31.03
C ALA A 68 -13.28 -11.27 -29.98
N ALA A 69 -14.03 -10.20 -30.25
CA ALA A 69 -15.24 -9.87 -29.51
C ALA A 69 -16.34 -10.94 -29.76
N GLY A 70 -17.00 -11.42 -28.69
CA GLY A 70 -18.07 -12.43 -28.79
C GLY A 70 -18.10 -13.52 -27.71
N GLY A 71 -17.31 -13.41 -26.64
CA GLY A 71 -17.40 -14.32 -25.50
C GLY A 71 -18.73 -14.17 -24.75
N LYS A 72 -19.36 -15.29 -24.37
CA LYS A 72 -20.50 -15.29 -23.44
C LYS A 72 -19.98 -15.29 -22.00
N LEU A 73 -20.56 -14.45 -21.13
CA LEU A 73 -20.20 -14.41 -19.72
C LEU A 73 -20.52 -15.76 -19.02
N ASP A 74 -19.60 -16.26 -18.20
CA ASP A 74 -19.81 -17.47 -17.40
C ASP A 74 -20.95 -17.23 -16.37
N PRO A 75 -22.03 -18.04 -16.37
CA PRO A 75 -23.11 -17.93 -15.41
C PRO A 75 -22.67 -18.00 -13.94
N ALA A 76 -21.61 -18.75 -13.62
CA ALA A 76 -21.07 -18.86 -12.27
C ALA A 76 -20.33 -17.59 -11.83
N ILE A 77 -19.74 -16.85 -12.78
CA ILE A 77 -19.19 -15.50 -12.56
C ILE A 77 -20.34 -14.50 -12.42
N ALA A 78 -21.31 -14.50 -13.34
CA ALA A 78 -22.46 -13.59 -13.33
C ALA A 78 -23.28 -13.68 -12.02
N ALA A 79 -23.43 -14.86 -11.44
CA ALA A 79 -24.12 -15.07 -10.17
C ALA A 79 -23.40 -14.46 -8.96
N LYS A 80 -22.07 -14.33 -9.00
CA LYS A 80 -21.22 -13.88 -7.89
C LYS A 80 -20.72 -12.44 -8.05
N ALA A 81 -20.54 -11.97 -9.27
CA ALA A 81 -20.06 -10.63 -9.59
C ALA A 81 -21.02 -9.56 -9.05
N VAL A 82 -20.60 -8.79 -8.04
CA VAL A 82 -21.27 -7.56 -7.62
C VAL A 82 -20.87 -6.47 -8.61
N LEU A 83 -21.84 -5.94 -9.35
CA LEU A 83 -21.58 -5.06 -10.50
C LEU A 83 -20.72 -3.85 -10.13
N TYR A 84 -21.03 -3.19 -9.00
CA TYR A 84 -20.25 -2.06 -8.55
C TYR A 84 -18.84 -2.48 -8.11
N LYS A 85 -18.74 -3.36 -7.11
CA LYS A 85 -17.47 -3.72 -6.45
C LYS A 85 -16.48 -4.41 -7.40
N ASP A 86 -16.95 -5.36 -8.22
CA ASP A 86 -16.09 -6.26 -8.98
C ASP A 86 -15.87 -5.80 -10.43
N VAL A 87 -16.54 -4.71 -10.87
CA VAL A 87 -16.39 -4.16 -12.23
C VAL A 87 -16.27 -2.63 -12.22
N VAL A 88 -17.30 -1.89 -11.76
CA VAL A 88 -17.33 -0.42 -11.85
C VAL A 88 -16.22 0.23 -11.03
N ALA A 89 -15.96 -0.27 -9.81
CA ALA A 89 -14.90 0.25 -8.94
C ALA A 89 -13.50 0.10 -9.56
N SER A 90 -13.26 -0.97 -10.32
CA SER A 90 -12.02 -1.16 -11.07
C SER A 90 -11.87 -0.14 -12.21
N ILE A 91 -12.96 0.17 -12.92
CA ILE A 91 -12.99 1.22 -13.94
C ILE A 91 -12.71 2.59 -13.31
N MET A 92 -13.39 2.93 -12.20
CA MET A 92 -13.17 4.18 -11.47
C MET A 92 -11.71 4.31 -11.00
N SER A 93 -11.16 3.25 -10.42
CA SER A 93 -9.77 3.20 -9.97
C SER A 93 -8.81 3.49 -11.13
N ALA A 94 -8.94 2.75 -12.23
CA ALA A 94 -8.02 2.80 -13.38
C ALA A 94 -8.11 4.09 -14.22
N LYS A 95 -9.26 4.77 -14.25
CA LYS A 95 -9.55 5.87 -15.19
C LYS A 95 -9.77 7.22 -14.51
N CYS A 96 -10.21 7.23 -13.26
CA CYS A 96 -10.74 8.43 -12.61
C CYS A 96 -9.96 8.84 -11.36
N THR A 97 -9.45 7.89 -10.56
CA THR A 97 -8.86 8.20 -9.24
C THR A 97 -7.50 8.91 -9.30
N ALA A 98 -6.80 8.90 -10.44
CA ALA A 98 -5.56 9.67 -10.63
C ALA A 98 -5.76 11.19 -10.40
N CYS A 99 -6.92 11.73 -10.78
CA CYS A 99 -7.29 13.15 -10.61
C CYS A 99 -8.40 13.39 -9.56
N HIS A 100 -9.22 12.37 -9.28
CA HIS A 100 -10.36 12.42 -8.34
C HIS A 100 -10.24 11.33 -7.24
N GLY A 101 -9.04 11.17 -6.69
CA GLY A 101 -8.72 10.18 -5.66
C GLY A 101 -8.76 10.73 -4.23
N VAL A 102 -8.00 10.10 -3.33
CA VAL A 102 -7.80 10.60 -1.95
C VAL A 102 -6.89 11.83 -1.94
N GLU A 103 -5.79 11.77 -2.70
CA GLU A 103 -4.68 12.73 -2.69
C GLU A 103 -4.94 13.93 -3.62
N LYS A 104 -5.48 13.70 -4.82
CA LYS A 104 -5.90 14.75 -5.77
C LYS A 104 -7.43 14.79 -5.85
N LYS A 105 -8.02 15.98 -5.72
CA LYS A 105 -9.47 16.22 -5.70
C LYS A 105 -9.87 17.33 -6.68
N LYS A 106 -9.57 17.17 -7.97
CA LYS A 106 -10.01 18.13 -9.01
C LYS A 106 -11.53 18.29 -8.92
N GLY A 107 -12.02 19.53 -9.03
CA GLY A 107 -13.45 19.84 -8.87
C GLY A 107 -14.07 19.44 -7.53
N LYS A 108 -13.27 19.28 -6.45
CA LYS A 108 -13.67 18.71 -5.14
C LYS A 108 -14.28 17.29 -5.19
N LEU A 109 -14.26 16.65 -6.36
CA LEU A 109 -14.85 15.35 -6.61
C LEU A 109 -13.90 14.23 -6.14
N GLN A 110 -14.48 13.16 -5.60
CA GLN A 110 -13.78 11.93 -5.25
C GLN A 110 -14.54 10.71 -5.78
N LEU A 111 -13.84 9.83 -6.51
CA LEU A 111 -14.39 8.67 -7.23
C LEU A 111 -13.79 7.33 -6.76
N HIS A 112 -13.09 7.35 -5.62
CA HIS A 112 -12.43 6.17 -5.04
C HIS A 112 -13.32 5.36 -4.08
N ASP A 113 -14.48 5.90 -3.67
CA ASP A 113 -15.44 5.24 -2.80
C ASP A 113 -16.89 5.56 -3.22
N TYR A 114 -17.79 4.60 -2.99
CA TYR A 114 -19.18 4.66 -3.46
C TYR A 114 -19.96 5.86 -2.91
N ALA A 115 -19.74 6.18 -1.63
CA ALA A 115 -20.46 7.26 -0.96
C ALA A 115 -20.02 8.63 -1.50
N ALA A 116 -18.74 8.80 -1.82
CA ALA A 116 -18.25 10.01 -2.47
C ALA A 116 -18.69 10.14 -3.94
N ILE A 117 -18.77 9.04 -4.69
CA ILE A 117 -19.30 9.05 -6.07
C ILE A 117 -20.74 9.59 -6.10
N LEU A 118 -21.60 9.12 -5.20
CA LEU A 118 -22.98 9.61 -5.10
C LEU A 118 -23.10 11.01 -4.48
N LYS A 119 -22.17 11.39 -3.59
CA LYS A 119 -22.12 12.75 -3.03
C LYS A 119 -21.69 13.79 -4.07
N GLY A 120 -20.84 13.39 -5.01
CA GLY A 120 -20.31 14.24 -6.08
C GLY A 120 -19.34 15.33 -5.61
N GLY A 121 -19.07 16.27 -6.50
CA GLY A 121 -18.04 17.31 -6.34
C GLY A 121 -18.61 18.72 -6.12
N SER A 122 -17.94 19.73 -6.67
CA SER A 122 -18.42 21.12 -6.71
C SER A 122 -19.79 21.26 -7.38
N ASP A 123 -20.10 20.39 -8.35
CA ASP A 123 -21.37 20.35 -9.09
C ASP A 123 -22.51 19.68 -8.30
N GLY A 124 -22.26 19.30 -7.03
CA GLY A 124 -23.21 18.59 -6.17
C GLY A 124 -23.36 17.11 -6.52
N ALA A 125 -24.46 16.50 -6.06
CA ALA A 125 -24.80 15.08 -6.26
C ALA A 125 -25.28 14.76 -7.69
N THR A 126 -24.59 15.32 -8.69
CA THR A 126 -24.89 15.23 -10.13
C THR A 126 -23.91 14.33 -10.89
N THR A 127 -22.83 13.91 -10.23
CA THR A 127 -21.81 13.02 -10.82
C THR A 127 -22.41 11.70 -11.28
N VAL A 128 -23.20 11.04 -10.42
CA VAL A 128 -23.96 9.83 -10.72
C VAL A 128 -25.38 10.00 -10.17
N ILE A 129 -26.36 10.06 -11.07
CA ILE A 129 -27.78 10.15 -10.73
C ILE A 129 -28.44 8.82 -11.08
N ALA A 130 -28.79 8.04 -10.06
CA ALA A 130 -29.39 6.72 -10.20
C ALA A 130 -30.61 6.75 -11.15
N LYS A 131 -30.64 5.84 -12.12
CA LYS A 131 -31.65 5.71 -13.20
C LYS A 131 -31.71 6.89 -14.19
N ASN A 132 -30.80 7.86 -14.11
CA ASN A 132 -30.74 9.00 -15.02
C ASN A 132 -29.35 9.13 -15.66
N ILE A 133 -29.15 8.43 -16.77
CA ILE A 133 -27.90 8.44 -17.53
C ILE A 133 -27.63 9.77 -18.24
N LYS A 134 -28.64 10.62 -18.47
CA LYS A 134 -28.51 11.87 -19.25
C LYS A 134 -27.97 13.01 -18.39
N ASP A 135 -28.43 13.08 -17.15
CA ASP A 135 -28.05 14.16 -16.22
C ASP A 135 -26.88 13.72 -15.30
N SER A 136 -26.41 12.47 -15.41
CA SER A 136 -25.21 11.98 -14.75
C SER A 136 -23.96 12.55 -15.42
N LEU A 137 -23.35 13.58 -14.82
CA LEU A 137 -22.20 14.28 -15.39
C LEU A 137 -21.01 13.37 -15.72
N MET A 138 -20.85 12.23 -15.01
CA MET A 138 -19.83 11.23 -15.31
C MET A 138 -19.98 10.63 -16.72
N LEU A 139 -21.22 10.38 -17.19
CA LEU A 139 -21.46 9.89 -18.55
C LEU A 139 -21.49 11.01 -19.57
N VAL A 140 -21.94 12.21 -19.20
CA VAL A 140 -21.90 13.39 -20.09
C VAL A 140 -20.45 13.70 -20.46
N ARG A 141 -19.59 13.94 -19.46
CA ARG A 141 -18.17 14.29 -19.66
C ARG A 141 -17.35 13.17 -20.30
N ALA A 142 -17.73 11.91 -20.13
CA ALA A 142 -17.05 10.77 -20.77
C ALA A 142 -17.41 10.56 -22.26
N ASN A 143 -18.49 11.18 -22.75
CA ASN A 143 -18.93 11.10 -24.15
C ASN A 143 -18.71 12.41 -24.92
N LEU A 144 -18.00 13.38 -24.34
CA LEU A 144 -17.58 14.58 -25.05
C LEU A 144 -16.50 14.27 -26.11
N PRO A 145 -16.27 15.19 -27.08
CA PRO A 145 -15.08 15.14 -27.92
C PRO A 145 -13.80 15.16 -27.07
N LYS A 146 -12.76 14.42 -27.46
CA LYS A 146 -11.51 14.31 -26.67
C LYS A 146 -10.71 15.61 -26.58
N ASP A 147 -11.04 16.57 -27.44
CA ASP A 147 -10.50 17.92 -27.55
C ASP A 147 -11.34 18.96 -26.78
N ASP A 148 -12.42 18.54 -26.11
CA ASP A 148 -13.23 19.38 -25.22
C ASP A 148 -12.59 19.49 -23.82
N ASP A 149 -12.54 20.70 -23.26
CA ASP A 149 -11.92 20.97 -21.95
C ASP A 149 -12.67 20.29 -20.77
N ASP A 150 -13.96 20.00 -20.92
CA ASP A 150 -14.77 19.28 -19.93
C ASP A 150 -14.71 17.74 -20.11
N HIS A 151 -13.99 17.23 -21.12
CA HIS A 151 -13.87 15.79 -21.39
C HIS A 151 -13.11 15.05 -20.29
N MET A 152 -13.66 13.93 -19.83
CA MET A 152 -13.11 13.15 -18.72
C MET A 152 -13.09 11.64 -19.03
N PRO A 153 -11.93 10.95 -18.92
CA PRO A 153 -10.63 11.46 -18.49
C PRO A 153 -9.99 12.42 -19.49
N PRO A 154 -9.11 13.35 -19.06
CA PRO A 154 -8.32 14.21 -19.94
C PRO A 154 -7.60 13.45 -21.05
N SER A 155 -7.32 14.09 -22.19
CA SER A 155 -6.82 13.41 -23.39
C SER A 155 -5.42 12.79 -23.26
N ASP A 156 -4.63 13.22 -22.28
CA ASP A 156 -3.34 12.65 -21.87
C ASP A 156 -3.46 11.47 -20.90
N GLU A 157 -4.63 11.24 -20.32
CA GLU A 157 -4.93 10.16 -19.35
C GLU A 157 -5.60 8.94 -20.03
N PRO A 158 -5.51 7.73 -19.44
CA PRO A 158 -6.10 6.51 -19.99
C PRO A 158 -7.61 6.61 -20.22
N GLN A 159 -7.99 6.63 -21.50
CA GLN A 159 -9.38 6.79 -21.94
C GLN A 159 -10.26 5.56 -21.64
N LEU A 160 -11.56 5.79 -21.50
CA LEU A 160 -12.58 4.73 -21.38
C LEU A 160 -12.77 3.97 -22.71
N THR A 161 -12.91 2.65 -22.63
CA THR A 161 -13.29 1.80 -23.78
C THR A 161 -14.81 1.78 -23.99
N LYS A 162 -15.26 1.25 -25.12
CA LYS A 162 -16.70 1.12 -25.43
C LYS A 162 -17.39 0.17 -24.45
N GLU A 163 -16.69 -0.87 -24.05
CA GLU A 163 -17.11 -1.89 -23.10
C GLU A 163 -17.23 -1.30 -21.68
N GLU A 164 -16.26 -0.49 -21.26
CA GLU A 164 -16.31 0.23 -19.99
C GLU A 164 -17.49 1.23 -19.95
N ILE A 165 -17.69 2.01 -21.03
CA ILE A 165 -18.82 2.96 -21.13
C ILE A 165 -20.18 2.23 -21.09
N ALA A 166 -20.31 1.09 -21.78
CA ALA A 166 -21.53 0.28 -21.78
C ALA A 166 -21.88 -0.22 -20.35
N VAL A 167 -20.89 -0.70 -19.61
CA VAL A 167 -21.08 -1.16 -18.22
C VAL A 167 -21.40 0.00 -17.27
N LEU A 168 -20.71 1.14 -17.39
CA LEU A 168 -21.00 2.33 -16.58
C LEU A 168 -22.42 2.87 -16.83
N LYS A 169 -22.85 2.93 -18.10
CA LYS A 169 -24.21 3.30 -18.50
C LYS A 169 -25.23 2.36 -17.86
N TRP A 170 -25.04 1.05 -18.00
CA TRP A 170 -25.95 0.04 -17.46
C TRP A 170 -26.04 0.06 -15.93
N TRP A 171 -24.92 0.25 -15.23
CA TRP A 171 -24.91 0.41 -13.78
C TRP A 171 -25.74 1.61 -13.32
N ILE A 172 -25.60 2.77 -13.99
CA ILE A 172 -26.41 3.96 -13.66
C ILE A 172 -27.89 3.72 -13.97
N GLU A 173 -28.20 3.19 -15.16
CA GLU A 173 -29.56 2.91 -15.65
C GLU A 173 -30.31 1.93 -14.72
N THR A 174 -29.62 0.91 -14.21
CA THR A 174 -30.17 -0.04 -13.22
C THR A 174 -30.28 0.51 -11.79
N GLY A 175 -29.89 1.76 -11.55
CA GLY A 175 -30.05 2.47 -10.28
C GLY A 175 -28.78 2.63 -9.44
N ALA A 176 -27.61 2.48 -10.05
CA ALA A 176 -26.29 2.71 -9.45
C ALA A 176 -26.04 1.95 -8.14
N SER A 177 -26.54 0.72 -8.00
CA SER A 177 -26.47 -0.06 -6.75
C SER A 177 -25.03 -0.46 -6.36
N GLU A 178 -24.70 -0.36 -5.06
CA GLU A 178 -23.45 -0.86 -4.46
C GLU A 178 -23.37 -2.39 -4.41
N THR A 179 -24.51 -3.07 -4.27
CA THR A 179 -24.57 -4.49 -3.84
C THR A 179 -25.24 -5.43 -4.85
N ALA A 180 -25.88 -4.92 -5.89
CA ALA A 180 -26.54 -5.75 -6.89
C ALA A 180 -25.55 -6.60 -7.69
N THR A 181 -25.87 -7.87 -7.91
CA THR A 181 -25.08 -8.78 -8.74
C THR A 181 -25.48 -8.69 -10.21
N VAL A 182 -24.56 -9.00 -11.12
CA VAL A 182 -24.81 -9.04 -12.57
C VAL A 182 -26.04 -9.91 -12.90
N ALA A 183 -26.14 -11.10 -12.31
CA ALA A 183 -27.28 -11.99 -12.49
C ALA A 183 -28.60 -11.38 -11.97
N SER A 184 -28.59 -10.65 -10.86
CA SER A 184 -29.81 -10.03 -10.31
C SER A 184 -30.37 -8.92 -11.22
N LEU A 185 -29.50 -8.25 -11.98
CA LEU A 185 -29.83 -7.12 -12.84
C LEU A 185 -30.19 -7.51 -14.29
N LYS A 186 -29.95 -8.77 -14.69
CA LYS A 186 -30.24 -9.32 -16.03
C LYS A 186 -29.63 -8.46 -17.16
N ALA A 187 -28.31 -8.55 -17.30
CA ALA A 187 -27.56 -7.81 -18.32
C ALA A 187 -28.14 -8.02 -19.74
N PRO A 188 -28.33 -6.95 -20.53
CA PRO A 188 -28.63 -7.07 -21.96
C PRO A 188 -27.40 -7.57 -22.74
N ALA A 189 -27.61 -8.10 -23.95
CA ALA A 189 -26.58 -8.84 -24.70
C ALA A 189 -25.32 -8.04 -25.04
N ASP A 190 -25.44 -6.72 -25.25
CA ASP A 190 -24.33 -5.79 -25.45
C ASP A 190 -23.47 -5.65 -24.19
N VAL A 191 -24.12 -5.61 -23.02
CA VAL A 191 -23.46 -5.54 -21.72
C VAL A 191 -22.92 -6.91 -21.28
N GLU A 192 -23.58 -8.03 -21.60
CA GLU A 192 -23.03 -9.38 -21.38
C GLU A 192 -21.71 -9.56 -22.13
N GLY A 193 -21.62 -9.09 -23.37
CA GLY A 193 -20.37 -9.10 -24.15
C GLY A 193 -19.28 -8.23 -23.53
N ALA A 194 -19.62 -7.00 -23.11
CA ALA A 194 -18.68 -6.12 -22.41
C ALA A 194 -18.17 -6.71 -21.09
N LEU A 195 -19.06 -7.31 -20.29
CA LEU A 195 -18.71 -7.98 -19.03
C LEU A 195 -17.87 -9.23 -19.27
N ALA A 196 -18.12 -9.99 -20.33
CA ALA A 196 -17.30 -11.14 -20.70
C ALA A 196 -15.86 -10.73 -21.09
N VAL A 197 -15.68 -9.57 -21.73
CA VAL A 197 -14.35 -9.00 -22.02
C VAL A 197 -13.66 -8.54 -20.74
N LEU A 198 -14.36 -7.78 -19.88
CA LEU A 198 -13.78 -7.23 -18.64
C LEU A 198 -13.47 -8.31 -17.59
N LEU A 199 -14.27 -9.38 -17.52
CA LEU A 199 -14.13 -10.51 -16.58
C LEU A 199 -13.50 -11.75 -17.23
N ALA A 200 -12.88 -11.61 -18.42
CA ALA A 200 -12.25 -12.72 -19.15
C ALA A 200 -11.15 -13.45 -18.35
N LYS A 201 -10.54 -12.77 -17.37
CA LYS A 201 -9.52 -13.31 -16.46
C LYS A 201 -10.10 -13.93 -15.18
N GLY A 202 -11.42 -14.11 -15.13
CA GLY A 202 -12.19 -14.45 -13.93
C GLY A 202 -12.66 -13.20 -13.18
N LEU A 203 -13.37 -13.43 -12.06
CA LEU A 203 -13.54 -12.37 -11.07
C LEU A 203 -12.15 -11.88 -10.62
N PRO A 204 -11.95 -10.57 -10.35
CA PRO A 204 -10.80 -10.15 -9.57
C PRO A 204 -10.76 -11.00 -8.29
N LYS A 205 -9.57 -11.49 -7.91
CA LYS A 205 -9.38 -12.38 -6.76
C LYS A 205 -9.69 -11.64 -5.48
N THR A 206 -10.98 -11.55 -5.21
CA THR A 206 -11.53 -10.94 -4.04
C THR A 206 -11.37 -11.90 -2.88
N GLU A 207 -10.15 -11.92 -2.32
CA GLU A 207 -10.12 -11.64 -0.90
C GLU A 207 -11.05 -10.45 -0.67
N ALA A 208 -12.00 -10.61 0.24
CA ALA A 208 -12.95 -9.55 0.49
C ALA A 208 -12.14 -8.26 0.68
N VAL A 209 -12.58 -7.17 0.04
CA VAL A 209 -12.19 -5.84 0.50
C VAL A 209 -12.78 -5.74 1.90
N ALA A 210 -12.05 -6.29 2.87
CA ALA A 210 -12.22 -6.04 4.27
C ALA A 210 -12.21 -4.52 4.31
N LYS A 211 -13.37 -3.95 4.68
CA LYS A 211 -13.51 -2.51 4.79
C LYS A 211 -12.25 -2.03 5.49
N VAL A 212 -11.55 -1.06 4.90
CA VAL A 212 -10.62 -0.24 5.70
C VAL A 212 -11.47 0.72 6.54
N THR A 213 -12.41 0.15 7.31
CA THR A 213 -12.57 0.52 8.69
C THR A 213 -11.18 0.41 9.30
N LYS A 214 -10.46 1.53 9.29
CA LYS A 214 -9.48 1.84 10.34
C LYS A 214 -10.09 1.30 11.64
N PRO A 215 -9.40 0.46 12.42
CA PRO A 215 -9.96 -0.07 13.63
C PRO A 215 -10.48 1.10 14.46
N LYS A 216 -11.81 1.22 14.61
CA LYS A 216 -12.37 2.08 15.65
C LYS A 216 -11.89 1.44 16.93
N ALA A 217 -10.88 2.05 17.55
CA ALA A 217 -10.38 1.59 18.84
C ALA A 217 -11.59 1.48 19.76
N LYS A 218 -11.65 0.38 20.52
CA LYS A 218 -12.74 0.15 21.45
C LYS A 218 -12.83 1.37 22.39
N PRO A 219 -14.03 1.94 22.63
CA PRO A 219 -14.16 3.09 23.51
C PRO A 219 -13.52 2.82 24.88
N LEU A 220 -12.78 3.79 25.38
CA LEU A 220 -12.09 3.71 26.67
C LEU A 220 -13.10 3.64 27.80
N THR A 221 -12.84 2.75 28.75
CA THR A 221 -13.53 2.75 30.05
C THR A 221 -13.16 4.00 30.86
N ASP A 222 -14.00 4.39 31.82
CA ASP A 222 -13.73 5.57 32.67
C ASP A 222 -12.42 5.44 33.48
N ALA A 223 -12.03 4.19 33.82
CA ALA A 223 -10.74 3.89 34.43
C ALA A 223 -9.57 4.16 33.47
N GLU A 224 -9.66 3.72 32.21
CA GLU A 224 -8.65 4.02 31.18
C GLU A 224 -8.60 5.52 30.87
N LYS A 225 -9.74 6.23 30.83
CA LYS A 225 -9.79 7.69 30.64
C LYS A 225 -9.06 8.44 31.75
N LYS A 226 -9.28 8.06 33.01
CA LYS A 226 -8.53 8.61 34.15
C LYS A 226 -7.03 8.31 34.02
N GLN A 227 -6.66 7.09 33.68
CA GLN A 227 -5.26 6.69 33.53
C GLN A 227 -4.55 7.42 32.38
N VAL A 228 -5.24 7.64 31.26
CA VAL A 228 -4.76 8.47 30.14
C VAL A 228 -4.57 9.91 30.60
N ALA A 229 -5.53 10.51 31.31
CA ALA A 229 -5.40 11.88 31.83
C ALA A 229 -4.21 12.03 32.80
N ASP A 230 -4.05 11.10 33.74
CA ASP A 230 -2.95 11.08 34.71
C ASP A 230 -1.57 10.96 34.02
N ILE A 231 -1.48 10.19 32.92
CA ILE A 231 -0.24 10.04 32.14
C ILE A 231 -0.02 11.23 31.20
N SER A 232 -1.05 11.79 30.57
CA SER A 232 -0.96 13.02 29.78
C SER A 232 -0.46 14.20 30.61
N ALA A 233 -0.92 14.35 31.86
CA ALA A 233 -0.41 15.36 32.78
C ALA A 233 1.10 15.17 33.09
N LYS A 234 1.56 13.93 33.27
CA LYS A 234 2.99 13.61 33.46
C LYS A 234 3.81 13.91 32.20
N MET A 235 3.30 13.56 31.02
CA MET A 235 3.95 13.89 29.74
C MET A 235 4.06 15.41 29.57
N GLN A 236 2.98 16.16 29.84
CA GLN A 236 2.97 17.61 29.76
C GLN A 236 3.96 18.26 30.74
N ALA A 237 4.10 17.74 31.96
CA ALA A 237 5.10 18.19 32.93
C ALA A 237 6.56 17.91 32.50
N LEU A 238 6.77 16.96 31.58
CA LEU A 238 8.04 16.68 30.92
C LEU A 238 8.23 17.48 29.61
N ASN A 239 7.33 18.41 29.28
CA ASN A 239 7.21 19.09 27.97
C ASN A 239 6.93 18.16 26.77
N ALA A 240 6.50 16.92 27.00
CA ALA A 240 6.03 16.02 25.95
C ALA A 240 4.52 16.20 25.70
N SER A 241 4.10 16.11 24.44
CA SER A 241 2.69 16.18 24.05
C SER A 241 2.11 14.77 23.94
N LEU A 242 1.07 14.48 24.72
CA LEU A 242 0.25 13.27 24.59
C LEU A 242 -1.21 13.67 24.44
N MET A 243 -1.75 13.57 23.22
CA MET A 243 -3.06 14.12 22.84
C MET A 243 -3.84 13.19 21.90
N PRO A 244 -5.17 13.32 21.82
CA PRO A 244 -5.99 12.69 20.78
C PRO A 244 -5.51 12.95 19.35
N LEU A 245 -5.65 11.96 18.46
CA LEU A 245 -5.36 12.10 17.02
C LEU A 245 -6.27 13.13 16.33
N ALA A 246 -7.53 13.19 16.75
CA ALA A 246 -8.57 14.10 16.29
C ALA A 246 -9.60 14.34 17.41
N GLN A 247 -10.48 15.32 17.24
CA GLN A 247 -11.46 15.74 18.26
C GLN A 247 -12.42 14.60 18.70
N ASP A 248 -12.77 13.70 17.78
CA ASP A 248 -13.72 12.59 18.01
C ASP A 248 -13.04 11.21 18.19
N THR A 249 -11.73 11.16 18.45
CA THR A 249 -10.97 9.91 18.57
C THR A 249 -10.31 9.76 19.93
N GLU A 250 -10.51 8.63 20.60
CA GLU A 250 -9.83 8.30 21.86
C GLU A 250 -8.42 7.68 21.65
N GLN A 251 -7.94 7.68 20.41
CA GLN A 251 -6.61 7.21 20.01
C GLN A 251 -5.55 8.30 20.21
N LEU A 252 -4.38 7.94 20.73
CA LEU A 252 -3.39 8.89 21.19
C LEU A 252 -2.18 9.04 20.25
N ARG A 253 -1.69 10.28 20.15
CA ARG A 253 -0.41 10.67 19.57
C ARG A 253 0.52 11.14 20.67
N LEU A 254 1.71 10.56 20.75
CA LEU A 254 2.85 11.10 21.49
C LEU A 254 3.74 11.94 20.56
N GLY A 255 4.24 13.08 21.03
CA GLY A 255 5.34 13.80 20.41
C GLY A 255 6.24 14.48 21.44
N VAL A 256 7.54 14.15 21.43
CA VAL A 256 8.51 14.61 22.45
C VAL A 256 9.43 15.73 21.95
N ILE A 257 9.08 16.38 20.83
CA ILE A 257 9.89 17.39 20.13
C ILE A 257 10.42 18.51 21.05
N ASN A 258 9.64 18.91 22.06
CA ASN A 258 9.97 19.98 23.03
C ASN A 258 10.63 19.46 24.32
N ALA A 259 10.89 18.15 24.40
CA ALA A 259 11.43 17.43 25.55
C ALA A 259 12.62 16.51 25.19
N ALA A 260 13.05 16.52 23.92
CA ALA A 260 13.91 15.50 23.34
C ALA A 260 15.30 15.39 24.02
N ASP A 261 15.82 16.47 24.58
CA ASP A 261 17.05 16.49 25.38
C ASP A 261 16.95 15.69 26.69
N LYS A 262 15.73 15.51 27.21
CA LYS A 262 15.45 14.91 28.54
C LYS A 262 14.57 13.65 28.49
N PHE A 263 13.96 13.36 27.35
CA PHE A 263 13.06 12.21 27.19
C PHE A 263 13.85 10.96 26.82
N GLY A 264 13.92 9.96 27.70
CA GLY A 264 14.59 8.68 27.48
C GLY A 264 13.70 7.48 27.78
N ASP A 265 14.33 6.32 27.98
CA ASP A 265 13.63 5.03 28.13
C ASP A 265 12.72 4.99 29.37
N LYS A 266 13.09 5.72 30.43
CA LYS A 266 12.34 5.82 31.69
C LYS A 266 11.03 6.58 31.49
N GLU A 267 11.08 7.69 30.75
CA GLU A 267 9.92 8.54 30.46
C GLU A 267 8.98 7.82 29.48
N LEU A 268 9.54 7.12 28.49
CA LEU A 268 8.77 6.25 27.59
C LEU A 268 8.05 5.12 28.35
N ALA A 269 8.71 4.49 29.33
CA ALA A 269 8.13 3.41 30.14
C ALA A 269 6.86 3.83 30.92
N LEU A 270 6.69 5.13 31.22
CA LEU A 270 5.47 5.66 31.85
C LEU A 270 4.21 5.45 31.00
N LEU A 271 4.36 5.23 29.70
CA LEU A 271 3.27 5.01 28.75
C LEU A 271 2.82 3.54 28.68
N ALA A 272 3.56 2.61 29.30
CA ALA A 272 3.22 1.18 29.28
C ALA A 272 1.78 0.84 29.71
N PRO A 273 1.16 1.51 30.72
CA PRO A 273 -0.24 1.24 31.10
C PRO A 273 -1.27 1.60 30.02
N ILE A 274 -0.93 2.50 29.10
CA ILE A 274 -1.80 2.99 28.01
C ILE A 274 -1.22 2.67 26.62
N ALA A 275 -0.36 1.65 26.52
CA ALA A 275 0.36 1.35 25.30
C ALA A 275 -0.58 1.00 24.13
N THR A 276 -1.69 0.30 24.39
CA THR A 276 -2.66 -0.12 23.36
C THR A 276 -3.49 1.05 22.80
N GLN A 277 -3.53 2.19 23.47
CA GLN A 277 -4.26 3.38 23.06
C GLN A 277 -3.42 4.30 22.15
N ILE A 278 -2.11 4.08 22.06
CA ILE A 278 -1.18 4.91 21.30
C ILE A 278 -1.06 4.40 19.86
N LEU A 279 -1.38 5.27 18.90
CA LEU A 279 -1.31 4.98 17.46
C LEU A 279 -0.09 5.63 16.81
N TRP A 280 0.25 6.87 17.16
CA TRP A 280 1.37 7.60 16.56
C TRP A 280 2.36 8.03 17.64
N VAL A 281 3.65 7.76 17.43
CA VAL A 281 4.74 8.11 18.35
C VAL A 281 5.81 8.87 17.59
N ASP A 282 6.16 10.04 18.10
CA ASP A 282 7.29 10.83 17.64
C ASP A 282 8.34 10.98 18.76
N LEU A 283 9.41 10.19 18.66
CA LEU A 283 10.57 10.18 19.56
C LEU A 283 11.79 10.86 18.93
N SER A 284 11.60 11.69 17.89
CA SER A 284 12.70 12.31 17.15
C SER A 284 13.63 13.12 18.03
N ARG A 285 14.94 12.91 17.87
CA ARG A 285 16.04 13.55 18.62
C ARG A 285 16.09 13.20 20.11
N SER A 286 15.30 12.22 20.56
CA SER A 286 15.20 11.87 21.99
C SER A 286 16.35 10.98 22.48
N GLN A 287 16.50 10.87 23.80
CA GLN A 287 17.57 10.11 24.46
C GLN A 287 17.30 8.60 24.57
N VAL A 288 16.23 8.10 23.93
CA VAL A 288 15.84 6.68 23.94
C VAL A 288 16.90 5.77 23.31
N THR A 289 17.07 4.59 23.89
CA THR A 289 18.04 3.55 23.51
C THR A 289 17.31 2.26 23.11
N ASP A 290 18.04 1.17 22.84
CA ASP A 290 17.45 -0.15 22.56
C ASP A 290 16.53 -0.68 23.67
N ALA A 291 16.62 -0.14 24.90
CA ALA A 291 15.68 -0.48 25.97
C ALA A 291 14.23 0.02 25.70
N ALA A 292 14.06 1.09 24.92
CA ALA A 292 12.76 1.59 24.50
C ALA A 292 11.91 0.54 23.77
N VAL A 293 12.56 -0.38 23.07
CA VAL A 293 11.94 -1.40 22.22
C VAL A 293 10.95 -2.28 23.00
N GLU A 294 11.26 -2.62 24.25
CA GLU A 294 10.35 -3.42 25.09
C GLU A 294 9.05 -2.69 25.44
N THR A 295 9.08 -1.35 25.47
CA THR A 295 7.88 -0.53 25.71
C THR A 295 7.12 -0.28 24.41
N LEU A 296 7.81 0.04 23.33
CA LEU A 296 7.23 0.16 21.99
C LEU A 296 6.55 -1.14 21.54
N ALA A 297 7.09 -2.30 21.92
CA ALA A 297 6.51 -3.60 21.62
C ALA A 297 5.08 -3.77 22.16
N LYS A 298 4.80 -3.21 23.35
CA LYS A 298 3.50 -3.23 24.02
C LYS A 298 2.47 -2.33 23.33
N MET A 299 2.90 -1.40 22.47
CA MET A 299 2.01 -0.51 21.71
C MET A 299 1.45 -1.23 20.48
N THR A 300 0.60 -2.23 20.69
CA THR A 300 0.14 -3.16 19.64
C THR A 300 -0.61 -2.48 18.50
N ASN A 301 -1.23 -1.33 18.74
CA ASN A 301 -1.97 -0.54 17.76
C ASN A 301 -1.13 0.58 17.10
N LEU A 302 0.18 0.62 17.33
CA LEU A 302 1.07 1.65 16.77
C LEU A 302 1.13 1.57 15.23
N GLU A 303 0.65 2.63 14.57
CA GLU A 303 0.67 2.82 13.12
C GLU A 303 1.87 3.64 12.62
N ARG A 304 2.37 4.61 13.43
CA ARG A 304 3.47 5.51 13.05
C ARG A 304 4.49 5.67 14.16
N LEU A 305 5.77 5.65 13.79
CA LEU A 305 6.88 5.69 14.72
C LEU A 305 8.07 6.46 14.11
N HIS A 306 8.33 7.66 14.62
CA HIS A 306 9.51 8.45 14.26
C HIS A 306 10.61 8.20 15.31
N LEU A 307 11.81 7.82 14.86
CA LEU A 307 12.99 7.47 15.70
C LEU A 307 14.28 8.19 15.25
N GLU A 308 14.18 9.10 14.29
CA GLU A 308 15.30 9.85 13.75
C GLU A 308 16.10 10.58 14.85
N ASN A 309 17.43 10.53 14.76
CA ASN A 309 18.36 11.12 15.75
C ASN A 309 18.21 10.59 17.20
N THR A 310 17.80 9.32 17.39
CA THR A 310 17.82 8.65 18.69
C THR A 310 19.08 7.78 18.90
N LYS A 311 19.22 7.16 20.09
CA LYS A 311 20.31 6.23 20.45
C LYS A 311 19.93 4.76 20.26
N ILE A 312 18.82 4.48 19.57
CA ILE A 312 18.47 3.12 19.14
C ILE A 312 19.49 2.65 18.08
N THR A 313 19.84 1.37 18.12
CA THR A 313 20.77 0.71 17.20
C THR A 313 20.03 -0.34 16.36
N ASP A 314 20.71 -0.87 15.35
CA ASP A 314 20.18 -1.93 14.49
C ASP A 314 19.74 -3.18 15.29
N ALA A 315 20.35 -3.45 16.45
CA ALA A 315 19.96 -4.54 17.35
C ALA A 315 18.62 -4.28 18.05
N GLY A 316 18.32 -3.03 18.41
CA GLY A 316 17.00 -2.63 18.89
C GLY A 316 15.94 -2.70 17.79
N ILE A 317 16.29 -2.25 16.58
CA ILE A 317 15.41 -2.36 15.41
C ILE A 317 15.02 -3.81 15.10
N ALA A 318 15.98 -4.73 15.11
CA ALA A 318 15.72 -6.14 14.84
C ALA A 318 14.65 -6.73 15.79
N LYS A 319 14.66 -6.32 17.06
CA LYS A 319 13.68 -6.73 18.09
C LYS A 319 12.28 -6.15 17.84
N LEU A 320 12.15 -4.90 17.39
CA LEU A 320 10.84 -4.34 16.96
C LEU A 320 10.25 -5.14 15.79
N GLY A 321 11.13 -5.68 14.93
CA GLY A 321 10.77 -6.46 13.75
C GLY A 321 10.21 -7.85 14.00
N ALA A 322 10.39 -8.42 15.19
CA ALA A 322 9.97 -9.78 15.53
C ALA A 322 8.54 -9.85 16.10
N LEU A 323 7.81 -8.73 16.14
CA LEU A 323 6.53 -8.62 16.81
C LEU A 323 5.36 -9.08 15.92
N PRO A 324 4.48 -10.00 16.38
CA PRO A 324 3.37 -10.48 15.58
C PRO A 324 2.32 -9.40 15.28
N ASN A 325 1.56 -9.61 14.19
CA ASN A 325 0.41 -8.81 13.74
C ASN A 325 0.67 -7.39 13.19
N ARG A 326 1.88 -7.07 12.67
CA ARG A 326 2.22 -5.71 12.17
C ARG A 326 2.49 -5.54 10.66
N ARG A 327 2.46 -6.60 9.85
CA ARG A 327 2.83 -6.55 8.41
C ARG A 327 1.62 -6.24 7.51
N SER A 328 1.70 -5.18 6.69
CA SER A 328 0.76 -4.91 5.59
C SER A 328 1.33 -3.91 4.57
N PHE A 329 1.44 -4.30 3.30
CA PHE A 329 1.98 -3.45 2.23
C PHE A 329 0.92 -2.47 1.67
N LYS A 330 1.36 -1.31 1.14
CA LYS A 330 0.45 -0.32 0.50
C LYS A 330 -0.01 -0.79 -0.89
N HIS A 331 0.85 -1.48 -1.62
CA HIS A 331 0.59 -1.99 -2.97
C HIS A 331 0.54 -3.52 -2.97
N HIS A 332 -0.36 -4.08 -3.77
CA HIS A 332 -0.68 -5.51 -3.87
C HIS A 332 -1.44 -5.75 -5.20
N SER A 333 -1.89 -6.97 -5.47
CA SER A 333 -2.60 -7.35 -6.70
C SER A 333 -3.79 -6.45 -7.06
N ASP A 334 -4.48 -5.89 -6.06
CA ASP A 334 -5.70 -5.08 -6.22
C ASP A 334 -5.40 -3.56 -6.10
N ASN A 335 -4.15 -3.21 -5.79
CA ASN A 335 -3.60 -1.85 -5.84
C ASN A 335 -2.18 -1.88 -6.43
N PRO A 336 -2.04 -2.21 -7.73
CA PRO A 336 -0.74 -2.41 -8.35
C PRO A 336 0.07 -1.11 -8.44
N LEU A 337 1.37 -1.25 -8.66
CA LEU A 337 2.28 -0.14 -8.94
C LEU A 337 1.93 0.51 -10.28
N GLN A 338 1.80 1.84 -10.32
CA GLN A 338 1.45 2.56 -11.55
C GLN A 338 2.72 2.88 -12.36
N LEU A 339 3.26 1.85 -13.03
CA LEU A 339 4.50 1.94 -13.82
C LEU A 339 4.49 0.99 -15.03
N ASP A 340 5.31 1.31 -16.04
CA ASP A 340 5.57 0.45 -17.21
C ASP A 340 6.94 -0.24 -17.13
N VAL A 341 7.89 0.31 -16.36
CA VAL A 341 9.19 -0.31 -16.07
C VAL A 341 9.49 -0.12 -14.59
N LEU A 342 9.95 -1.18 -13.92
CA LEU A 342 10.50 -1.13 -12.57
C LEU A 342 11.95 -1.60 -12.61
N VAL A 343 12.87 -0.75 -12.19
CA VAL A 343 14.27 -1.12 -11.95
C VAL A 343 14.45 -1.31 -10.45
N VAL A 344 14.93 -2.48 -10.04
CA VAL A 344 15.32 -2.77 -8.65
C VAL A 344 16.84 -2.88 -8.64
N ASP A 345 17.49 -1.90 -8.02
CA ASP A 345 18.92 -1.93 -7.75
C ASP A 345 19.22 -2.80 -6.52
N GLU A 346 20.46 -3.28 -6.39
CA GLU A 346 20.92 -4.20 -5.33
C GLU A 346 20.01 -5.44 -5.14
N ALA A 347 19.45 -5.99 -6.22
CA ALA A 347 18.42 -7.03 -6.18
C ALA A 347 18.84 -8.36 -5.52
N SER A 348 20.13 -8.59 -5.25
CA SER A 348 20.63 -9.71 -4.43
C SER A 348 20.24 -9.60 -2.95
N MET A 349 20.03 -8.37 -2.45
CA MET A 349 19.60 -8.12 -1.07
C MET A 349 18.12 -8.43 -0.83
N VAL A 350 17.30 -8.55 -1.87
CA VAL A 350 15.85 -8.74 -1.77
C VAL A 350 15.49 -10.17 -1.33
N ASP A 351 14.79 -10.29 -0.21
CA ASP A 351 14.29 -11.56 0.31
C ASP A 351 13.06 -12.11 -0.47
N LEU A 352 12.69 -13.36 -0.18
CA LEU A 352 11.62 -14.06 -0.90
C LEU A 352 10.23 -13.46 -0.67
N GLU A 353 9.93 -12.97 0.54
CA GLU A 353 8.61 -12.43 0.90
C GLU A 353 8.41 -11.06 0.24
N MET A 354 9.43 -10.21 0.27
CA MET A 354 9.47 -8.91 -0.39
C MET A 354 9.38 -9.04 -1.92
N MET A 355 10.14 -9.98 -2.53
CA MET A 355 10.03 -10.22 -3.97
C MET A 355 8.65 -10.75 -4.37
N ALA A 356 8.06 -11.66 -3.57
CA ALA A 356 6.71 -12.16 -3.84
C ALA A 356 5.65 -11.04 -3.74
N ALA A 357 5.76 -10.14 -2.75
CA ALA A 357 4.89 -8.98 -2.63
C ALA A 357 5.07 -7.98 -3.79
N LEU A 358 6.32 -7.72 -4.21
CA LEU A 358 6.65 -6.84 -5.33
C LEU A 358 6.11 -7.37 -6.66
N LEU A 359 6.27 -8.68 -6.93
CA LEU A 359 5.73 -9.34 -8.12
C LEU A 359 4.19 -9.36 -8.11
N SER A 360 3.57 -9.57 -6.95
CA SER A 360 2.10 -9.49 -6.80
C SER A 360 1.55 -8.09 -7.07
N ALA A 361 2.32 -7.05 -6.74
CA ALA A 361 1.97 -5.65 -6.99
C ALA A 361 2.37 -5.14 -8.40
N LEU A 362 3.06 -5.95 -9.22
CA LEU A 362 3.54 -5.50 -10.53
C LEU A 362 2.43 -5.60 -11.60
N PRO A 363 2.20 -4.56 -12.44
CA PRO A 363 1.28 -4.69 -13.57
C PRO A 363 1.73 -5.79 -14.54
N ALA A 364 0.77 -6.54 -15.09
CA ALA A 364 1.05 -7.64 -16.03
C ALA A 364 1.74 -7.21 -17.35
N LYS A 365 1.80 -5.89 -17.64
CA LYS A 365 2.52 -5.30 -18.77
C LYS A 365 3.86 -4.65 -18.40
N ALA A 366 4.19 -4.57 -17.11
CA ALA A 366 5.37 -3.85 -16.64
C ALA A 366 6.64 -4.71 -16.80
N GLN A 367 7.72 -4.09 -17.28
CA GLN A 367 9.02 -4.73 -17.38
C GLN A 367 9.79 -4.59 -16.06
N LEU A 368 10.13 -5.72 -15.44
CA LEU A 368 11.00 -5.76 -14.26
C LEU A 368 12.47 -5.93 -14.69
N ILE A 369 13.33 -5.03 -14.23
CA ILE A 369 14.79 -5.10 -14.42
C ILE A 369 15.40 -5.24 -13.03
N LEU A 370 16.06 -6.36 -12.77
CA LEU A 370 16.81 -6.60 -11.54
C LEU A 370 18.29 -6.31 -11.80
N LEU A 371 18.83 -5.27 -11.18
CA LEU A 371 20.25 -4.93 -11.20
C LEU A 371 20.87 -5.38 -9.88
N GLY A 372 22.05 -5.97 -9.94
CA GLY A 372 22.77 -6.43 -8.76
C GLY A 372 23.76 -7.54 -9.08
N ASP A 373 24.74 -7.71 -8.20
CA ASP A 373 25.71 -8.80 -8.27
C ASP A 373 25.27 -9.93 -7.32
N LYS A 374 25.18 -11.15 -7.88
CA LYS A 374 24.78 -12.36 -7.16
C LYS A 374 25.81 -12.84 -6.12
N ASP A 375 27.07 -12.40 -6.23
CA ASP A 375 28.18 -12.85 -5.37
C ASP A 375 28.60 -11.78 -4.35
N GLN A 376 28.04 -10.57 -4.40
CA GLN A 376 28.53 -9.41 -3.64
C GLN A 376 27.88 -9.26 -2.25
N LEU A 377 26.58 -9.56 -2.12
CA LEU A 377 25.83 -9.53 -0.85
C LEU A 377 24.76 -10.63 -0.81
N SER A 378 24.56 -11.23 0.37
CA SER A 378 23.46 -12.17 0.64
C SER A 378 22.16 -11.43 0.98
N SER A 379 21.01 -12.05 0.71
CA SER A 379 19.68 -11.47 0.98
C SER A 379 19.47 -11.13 2.46
N VAL A 380 18.70 -10.06 2.73
CA VAL A 380 18.54 -9.46 4.07
C VAL A 380 17.75 -10.36 5.03
N GLU A 381 16.83 -11.17 4.51
CA GLU A 381 16.18 -12.29 5.21
C GLU A 381 16.24 -13.56 4.34
N ALA A 382 15.50 -14.62 4.71
CA ALA A 382 15.59 -15.92 4.07
C ALA A 382 15.26 -15.89 2.57
N GLY A 383 16.22 -16.33 1.75
CA GLY A 383 16.11 -16.39 0.29
C GLY A 383 17.47 -16.15 -0.38
N SER A 384 17.51 -16.32 -1.70
CA SER A 384 18.64 -15.93 -2.55
C SER A 384 18.10 -15.62 -3.94
N VAL A 385 17.06 -14.76 -4.03
CA VAL A 385 16.17 -14.76 -5.21
C VAL A 385 16.90 -14.42 -6.51
N LEU A 386 17.75 -13.39 -6.51
CA LEU A 386 18.59 -13.08 -7.68
C LEU A 386 19.57 -14.23 -7.97
N GLY A 387 20.18 -14.83 -6.95
CA GLY A 387 21.08 -15.97 -7.10
C GLY A 387 20.41 -17.20 -7.71
N ASP A 388 19.17 -17.51 -7.31
CA ASP A 388 18.37 -18.61 -7.85
C ASP A 388 17.89 -18.37 -9.29
N LEU A 389 17.57 -17.11 -9.63
CA LEU A 389 17.26 -16.72 -11.01
C LEU A 389 18.51 -16.81 -11.90
N CYS A 390 19.65 -16.26 -11.47
CA CYS A 390 20.92 -16.34 -12.19
C CYS A 390 21.46 -17.78 -12.32
N ARG A 391 21.12 -18.69 -11.39
CA ARG A 391 21.43 -20.13 -11.50
C ARG A 391 20.66 -20.84 -12.64
N ARG A 392 19.64 -20.20 -13.23
CA ARG A 392 18.76 -20.77 -14.28
C ARG A 392 18.78 -19.99 -15.60
N ALA A 393 19.58 -18.93 -15.70
CA ALA A 393 19.68 -18.06 -16.87
C ALA A 393 20.64 -18.63 -17.94
#